data_AF-A0AAX4MS30-F1
#
_entry.id   AF-A0AAX4MS30-F1
#
_cell.length_a   1.000
_cell.length_b   1.000
_cell.length_c   1.000
_cell.angle_alpha   90.00
_cell.angle_beta   90.00
_cell.angle_gamma   90.00
#
_symmetry.space_group_name_H-M   'P 1'
#
loop_
_entity.id
_entity.type
_entity.pdbx_description
1 polymer ?
#
loop_
_entity_poly.entity_id
_entity_poly.type
_entity_poly.pdbx_seq_one_letter_code
_entity_poly.pdbx_strand_id
1 'polypeptide(L)'
;MNGSLGVVTKSHSKGAWVRFDDGAEDVITTADLEKLTHGWAISVHKAQGSAFKRVIIPVVRSKLLDRTMLYTAITRGIETVVLVGDIDVINEIVAAAPASLARGHGLEFDV
;
A
#
# COMPACT_ATOMS: atom_id res chain seq x y z
N MET A 1 -5.24 3.82 -14.34
CA MET A 1 -5.36 4.92 -13.36
C MET A 1 -4.08 4.99 -12.52
N ASN A 2 -3.75 6.11 -11.88
CA ASN A 2 -2.63 6.13 -10.92
C ASN A 2 -2.92 5.14 -9.78
N GLY A 3 -2.02 4.17 -9.58
CA GLY A 3 -2.19 3.12 -8.57
C GLY A 3 -2.79 1.81 -9.10
N SER A 4 -3.20 1.72 -10.37
CA SER A 4 -3.62 0.46 -10.98
C SER A 4 -2.48 -0.56 -10.97
N LEU A 5 -2.77 -1.79 -10.59
CA LEU A 5 -1.83 -2.90 -10.66
C LEU A 5 -2.03 -3.65 -11.97
N GLY A 6 -0.93 -4.16 -12.52
CA GLY A 6 -0.99 -4.91 -13.77
C GLY A 6 0.19 -5.85 -13.92
N VAL A 7 0.02 -6.80 -14.82
CA VAL A 7 1.03 -7.79 -15.19
C VAL A 7 1.46 -7.53 -16.62
N VAL A 8 2.76 -7.36 -16.83
CA VAL A 8 3.34 -7.33 -18.18
C VAL A 8 3.20 -8.73 -18.79
N THR A 9 2.45 -8.85 -19.87
CA THR A 9 2.17 -10.14 -20.53
C THR A 9 3.11 -10.41 -21.70
N LYS A 10 3.48 -9.37 -22.46
CA LYS A 10 4.38 -9.49 -23.62
C LYS A 10 5.13 -8.18 -23.87
N SER A 11 6.45 -8.24 -24.04
CA SER A 11 7.25 -7.11 -24.50
C SER A 11 7.35 -7.06 -26.02
N HIS A 12 7.54 -5.87 -26.59
CA HIS A 12 7.86 -5.68 -28.00
C HIS A 12 8.74 -4.44 -28.20
N SER A 13 9.17 -4.18 -29.44
CA SER A 13 10.13 -3.11 -29.77
C SER A 13 9.68 -1.68 -29.48
N LYS A 14 8.39 -1.45 -29.21
CA LYS A 14 7.78 -0.13 -28.98
C LYS A 14 7.03 -0.04 -27.65
N GLY A 15 7.19 -1.03 -26.76
CA GLY A 15 6.40 -1.07 -25.54
C GLY A 15 6.18 -2.46 -24.96
N ALA A 16 5.11 -2.58 -24.18
CA ALA A 16 4.66 -3.83 -23.61
C ALA A 16 3.13 -3.89 -23.52
N TRP A 17 2.60 -5.10 -23.63
CA TRP A 17 1.22 -5.42 -23.30
C TRP A 17 1.11 -5.61 -21.79
N VAL A 18 0.17 -4.90 -21.17
CA VAL A 18 -0.11 -4.98 -19.74
C VAL A 18 -1.57 -5.37 -19.55
N ARG A 19 -1.80 -6.40 -18.75
CA ARG A 19 -3.13 -6.76 -18.26
C ARG A 19 -3.31 -6.19 -16.86
N PHE A 20 -4.28 -5.31 -16.69
CA PHE A 20 -4.62 -4.67 -15.42
C PHE A 20 -5.53 -5.56 -14.57
N ASP A 21 -5.64 -5.20 -13.29
CA ASP A 21 -6.43 -5.88 -12.27
C ASP A 21 -7.95 -5.83 -12.50
N ASP A 22 -8.43 -4.81 -13.22
CA ASP A 22 -9.80 -4.71 -13.74
C ASP A 22 -10.07 -5.59 -14.97
N GLY A 23 -9.04 -6.28 -15.48
CA GLY A 23 -9.11 -7.14 -16.66
C GLY A 23 -8.86 -6.43 -17.98
N ALA A 24 -8.66 -5.11 -17.99
CA ALA A 24 -8.28 -4.38 -19.19
C ALA A 24 -6.90 -4.83 -19.71
N GLU A 25 -6.76 -4.93 -21.03
CA GLU A 25 -5.47 -5.16 -21.68
C GLU A 25 -5.13 -3.95 -22.54
N ASP A 26 -4.01 -3.31 -22.25
CA ASP A 26 -3.56 -2.10 -22.94
C ASP A 26 -2.08 -2.21 -23.35
N VAL A 27 -1.73 -1.46 -24.40
CA VAL A 27 -0.35 -1.32 -24.86
C VAL A 27 0.27 -0.09 -24.19
N ILE A 28 1.29 -0.33 -23.37
CA ILE A 28 2.12 0.72 -22.79
C ILE A 28 3.28 1.01 -23.73
N THR A 29 3.40 2.27 -24.17
CA THR A 29 4.46 2.70 -25.08
C THR A 29 5.82 2.70 -24.38
N THR A 30 6.93 2.65 -25.14
CA THR A 30 8.28 2.78 -24.57
C THR A 30 8.45 4.05 -23.72
N ALA A 31 7.83 5.17 -24.13
CA ALA A 31 7.89 6.43 -23.38
C ALA A 31 7.12 6.37 -22.04
N ASP A 32 6.09 5.51 -21.96
CA ASP A 32 5.30 5.33 -20.74
C ASP A 32 5.83 4.21 -19.84
N LEU A 33 6.70 3.33 -20.35
CA LEU A 33 7.33 2.27 -19.54
C LEU A 33 8.09 2.85 -18.34
N GLU A 34 8.73 4.01 -18.48
CA GLU A 34 9.44 4.69 -17.39
C GLU A 34 8.50 5.15 -16.26
N LYS A 35 7.19 5.26 -16.52
CA LYS A 35 6.18 5.61 -15.53
C LYS A 35 5.72 4.40 -14.72
N LEU A 36 6.06 3.19 -15.16
CA LEU A 36 5.76 1.97 -14.42
C LEU A 36 6.78 1.78 -13.30
N THR A 37 6.30 1.27 -12.17
CA THR A 37 7.14 0.86 -11.05
C THR A 37 6.84 -0.59 -10.72
N HIS A 38 7.82 -1.31 -10.16
CA HIS A 38 7.60 -2.71 -9.77
C HIS A 38 6.48 -2.83 -8.74
N GLY A 39 5.53 -3.74 -9.00
CA GLY A 39 4.39 -4.03 -8.14
C GLY A 39 4.64 -5.09 -7.06
N TRP A 40 5.88 -5.57 -6.89
CA TRP A 40 6.22 -6.64 -5.92
C TRP A 40 5.98 -6.21 -4.46
N ALA A 41 6.15 -4.92 -4.19
CA ALA A 41 5.81 -4.32 -2.91
C ALA A 41 5.26 -2.91 -3.17
N ILE A 42 4.19 -2.56 -2.46
CA ILE A 42 3.59 -1.23 -2.52
C ILE A 42 3.52 -0.64 -1.13
N SER A 43 3.60 0.68 -1.03
CA SER A 43 3.42 1.36 0.25
C SER A 43 1.97 1.26 0.71
N VAL A 44 1.75 1.33 2.04
CA VAL A 44 0.41 1.36 2.63
C VAL A 44 -0.44 2.48 2.04
N HIS A 45 0.17 3.66 1.79
CA HIS A 45 -0.49 4.79 1.14
C HIS A 45 -0.96 4.46 -0.29
N LYS A 46 -0.12 3.80 -1.10
CA LYS A 46 -0.53 3.39 -2.46
C LYS A 46 -1.61 2.31 -2.45
N ALA A 47 -1.71 1.53 -1.39
CA ALA A 47 -2.73 0.50 -1.21
C ALA A 47 -4.06 1.04 -0.65
N GLN A 48 -4.18 2.34 -0.36
CA GLN A 48 -5.42 2.92 0.18
C GLN A 48 -6.58 2.74 -0.81
N GLY A 49 -7.70 2.21 -0.33
CA GLY A 49 -8.86 1.89 -1.17
C GLY A 49 -8.79 0.52 -1.87
N SER A 50 -7.62 -0.12 -1.91
CA SER A 50 -7.46 -1.49 -2.44
C SER A 50 -7.54 -2.53 -1.34
N ALA A 51 -7.91 -3.77 -1.66
CA ALA A 51 -7.87 -4.90 -0.74
C ALA A 51 -7.33 -6.14 -1.44
N PHE A 52 -6.62 -6.98 -0.71
CA PHE A 52 -5.93 -8.16 -1.23
C PHE A 52 -6.31 -9.38 -0.39
N LYS A 53 -6.45 -10.54 -1.03
CA LYS A 53 -6.78 -11.79 -0.32
C LYS A 53 -5.81 -12.04 0.84
N ARG A 54 -4.51 -11.85 0.60
CA ARG A 54 -3.45 -12.04 1.60
C ARG A 54 -2.45 -10.90 1.51
N VAL A 55 -1.98 -10.41 2.66
CA VAL A 55 -0.96 -9.37 2.74
C VAL A 55 0.17 -9.79 3.68
N ILE A 56 1.39 -9.43 3.30
CA ILE A 56 2.59 -9.54 4.14
C ILE A 56 3.04 -8.11 4.44
N ILE A 57 3.17 -7.77 5.71
CA ILE A 57 3.46 -6.41 6.16
C ILE A 57 4.77 -6.44 6.93
N PRO A 58 5.88 -5.97 6.31
CA PRO A 58 7.12 -5.72 7.03
C PRO A 58 6.90 -4.59 8.05
N VAL A 59 7.13 -4.86 9.33
CA VAL A 59 7.06 -3.89 10.41
C VAL A 59 8.47 -3.54 10.84
N VAL A 60 8.91 -2.35 10.48
CA VAL A 60 10.25 -1.83 10.77
C VAL A 60 10.12 -0.47 11.45
N ARG A 61 10.93 -0.22 12.47
CA ARG A 61 10.93 1.05 13.19
C ARG A 61 11.23 2.19 12.21
N SER A 62 10.32 3.15 12.12
CA SER A 62 10.47 4.33 11.27
C SER A 62 9.67 5.49 11.87
N LYS A 63 9.99 6.72 11.46
CA LYS A 63 9.23 7.91 11.87
C LYS A 63 7.78 7.91 11.37
N LEU A 64 7.46 7.07 10.39
CA LEU A 64 6.13 6.96 9.79
C LEU A 64 5.30 5.85 10.44
N LEU A 65 5.92 4.95 11.21
CA LEU A 65 5.22 3.85 11.86
C LEU A 65 4.45 4.34 13.08
N ASP A 66 3.12 4.31 12.97
CA ASP A 66 2.20 4.54 14.08
C ASP A 66 1.05 3.52 14.04
N ARG A 67 0.18 3.57 15.06
CA ARG A 67 -0.98 2.67 15.17
C ARG A 67 -1.92 2.79 13.96
N THR A 68 -2.14 4.00 13.43
CA THR A 68 -3.05 4.24 12.29
C THR A 68 -2.51 3.64 11.00
N MET A 69 -1.21 3.79 10.73
CA MET A 69 -0.57 3.22 9.56
C MET A 69 -0.59 1.70 9.63
N LEU A 70 -0.26 1.10 10.78
CA LEU A 70 -0.32 -0.35 10.96
C LEU A 70 -1.75 -0.87 10.81
N TYR A 71 -2.74 -0.21 11.42
CA TYR A 71 -4.16 -0.54 11.25
C TYR A 71 -4.59 -0.48 9.77
N THR A 72 -4.21 0.58 9.07
CA THR A 72 -4.53 0.74 7.64
C THR A 72 -3.91 -0.39 6.82
N ALA A 73 -2.65 -0.76 7.09
CA ALA A 73 -1.97 -1.87 6.44
C ALA A 73 -2.68 -3.21 6.69
N ILE A 74 -3.07 -3.49 7.94
CA ILE A 74 -3.78 -4.71 8.34
C ILE A 74 -5.12 -4.82 7.60
N THR A 75 -5.90 -3.74 7.54
CA THR A 75 -7.21 -3.74 6.84
C THR A 75 -7.11 -3.90 5.32
N ARG A 76 -5.90 -3.93 4.72
CA ARG A 76 -5.75 -4.29 3.31
C ARG A 76 -5.87 -5.80 3.07
N GLY A 77 -5.71 -6.63 4.10
CA GLY A 77 -5.88 -8.09 4.01
C GLY A 77 -7.32 -8.53 4.22
N ILE A 78 -7.83 -9.39 3.34
CA ILE A 78 -9.20 -9.93 3.43
C ILE A 78 -9.24 -11.27 4.18
N GLU A 79 -8.34 -12.20 3.83
CA GLU A 79 -8.33 -13.56 4.39
C GLU A 79 -7.16 -13.78 5.35
N THR A 80 -5.99 -13.20 5.06
CA THR A 80 -4.78 -13.44 5.83
C THR A 80 -3.89 -12.20 5.90
N VAL A 81 -3.39 -11.91 7.10
CA VAL A 81 -2.40 -10.87 7.36
C VAL A 81 -1.20 -11.52 8.03
N VAL A 82 -0.02 -11.34 7.46
CA VAL A 82 1.25 -11.79 8.04
C VAL A 82 2.08 -10.57 8.39
N LEU A 83 2.32 -10.34 9.68
CA LEU A 83 3.25 -9.31 10.14
C LEU A 83 4.65 -9.93 10.23
N VAL A 84 5.65 -9.24 9.67
CA VAL A 84 7.05 -9.67 9.69
C VAL A 84 7.89 -8.56 10.31
N GLY A 85 8.43 -8.80 11.50
CA GLY A 85 9.22 -7.80 12.22
C GLY A 85 9.44 -8.19 13.67
N ASP A 86 9.92 -7.23 14.45
CA ASP A 86 10.12 -7.37 15.88
C ASP A 86 8.79 -7.31 16.63
N ILE A 87 8.49 -8.34 17.41
CA ILE A 87 7.24 -8.44 18.18
C ILE A 87 7.12 -7.36 19.25
N ASP A 88 8.23 -6.90 19.82
CA ASP A 88 8.22 -5.85 20.84
C ASP A 88 7.87 -4.50 20.21
N VAL A 89 8.38 -4.23 19.01
CA VAL A 89 8.00 -3.04 18.22
C VAL A 89 6.51 -3.06 17.86
N ILE A 90 6.00 -4.23 17.44
CA ILE A 90 4.57 -4.38 17.12
C ILE A 90 3.72 -4.12 18.37
N ASN A 91 4.07 -4.71 19.50
CA ASN A 91 3.36 -4.53 20.77
C ASN A 91 3.39 -3.06 21.24
N GLU A 92 4.55 -2.39 21.14
CA GLU A 92 4.70 -0.95 21.45
C GLU A 92 3.74 -0.10 20.62
N ILE A 93 3.71 -0.30 19.29
CA ILE A 93 2.87 0.48 18.37
C ILE A 93 1.38 0.19 18.60
N VAL A 94 1.03 -1.07 18.87
CA VAL A 94 -0.35 -1.46 19.18
C VAL A 94 -0.79 -0.85 20.51
N ALA A 95 0.09 -0.65 21.49
CA ALA A 95 -0.22 -0.04 22.79
C ALA A 95 -0.17 1.51 22.80
N ALA A 96 0.56 2.13 21.87
CA ALA A 96 0.71 3.59 21.78
C ALA A 96 -0.49 4.31 21.14
N ALA A 97 -0.85 5.49 21.65
CA ALA A 97 -1.90 6.32 21.04
C ALA A 97 -1.54 6.68 19.57
N PRO A 98 -2.53 6.72 18.64
CA PRO A 98 -2.25 7.10 17.27
C PRO A 98 -1.74 8.55 17.15
N ALA A 99 -0.75 8.79 16.29
CA ALA A 99 -0.19 10.13 16.10
C ALA A 99 -1.23 11.12 15.53
N SER A 100 -2.28 10.60 14.89
CA SER A 100 -3.40 11.39 14.38
C SER A 100 -4.17 12.17 15.44
N LEU A 101 -4.11 11.77 16.72
CA LEU A 101 -4.76 12.48 17.83
C LEU A 101 -4.01 13.75 18.23
N ALA A 102 -2.72 13.87 17.90
CA ALA A 102 -1.92 15.05 18.15
C ALA A 102 -1.96 16.05 16.97
N ARG A 103 -2.81 15.82 15.96
CA ARG A 103 -2.93 16.74 14.82
C ARG A 103 -3.64 18.01 15.28
N GLY A 104 -2.92 19.12 15.26
CA GLY A 104 -3.51 20.43 15.41
C GLY A 104 -4.51 20.69 14.27
N HIS A 105 -5.79 20.80 14.61
CA HIS A 105 -6.85 21.17 13.69
C HIS A 105 -7.74 22.23 14.34
N GLY A 106 -8.17 23.23 13.58
CA GLY A 106 -9.09 24.27 14.05
C GLY A 106 -10.55 23.84 14.14
N LEU A 107 -10.82 22.56 13.92
CA LEU A 107 -12.14 21.94 14.05
C LEU A 107 -12.21 21.31 15.45
N GLU A 108 -12.46 22.12 16.47
CA GLU A 108 -12.87 21.60 17.78
C GLU A 108 -14.38 21.40 17.74
N PHE A 109 -14.83 20.18 18.02
CA PHE A 109 -16.25 19.91 18.22
C PHE A 109 -16.56 20.22 19.68
N ASP A 110 -17.33 21.27 19.93
CA ASP A 110 -17.97 21.48 21.23
C ASP A 110 -18.89 20.28 21.49
N VAL A 111 -18.49 19.40 22.41
CA VAL A 111 -19.34 18.32 22.94
C VAL A 111 -19.58 18.61 24.41
#